data_AF-A0A559UKI4-F1
#
_entry.id   AF-A0A559UKI4-F1
#
_cell.length_a   1.000
_cell.length_b   1.000
_cell.length_c   1.000
_cell.angle_alpha   90.00
_cell.angle_beta   90.00
_cell.angle_gamma   90.00
#
_symmetry.space_group_name_H-M   'P 1'
#
loop_
_entity.id
_entity.type
_entity.pdbx_description
1 polymer ?
#
loop_
_entity_poly.entity_id
_entity_poly.type
_entity_poly.pdbx_seq_one_letter_code
_entity_poly.pdbx_strand_id
1 'polypeptide(L)'
;MLLSDADGLFAALAALKLPRGEYVVCGSAALYVRGLRARMGDLDVLARGEAWERALALGAPEATVSGYGLRVVHPTASIEIMDRWTPGWSTDRLIDDADVIDGVPFMRLGDVLRWKIAAARPKDHADVAAIRHLYRIWTGAAAPLSPPVPAAQGLGQPAAVEGTPAGGEDVRRVPGVRLSD
;
A
#
# COMPACT_ATOMS: atom_id res chain seq x y z
N MET A 1 -18.36 -8.79 18.57
CA MET A 1 -18.07 -8.79 17.12
C MET A 1 -18.90 -9.92 16.51
N LEU A 2 -19.66 -9.66 15.45
CA LEU A 2 -20.53 -10.66 14.81
C LEU A 2 -19.85 -11.38 13.65
N LEU A 3 -18.74 -10.84 13.14
CA LEU A 3 -17.93 -11.51 12.13
C LEU A 3 -17.40 -12.83 12.65
N SER A 4 -17.52 -13.85 11.81
CA SER A 4 -16.96 -15.17 12.05
C SER A 4 -16.41 -15.73 10.75
N ASP A 5 -15.39 -16.54 10.88
CA ASP A 5 -14.80 -17.33 9.80
C ASP A 5 -14.52 -18.74 10.34
N ALA A 6 -14.33 -19.70 9.43
CA ALA A 6 -14.16 -21.10 9.81
C ALA A 6 -12.87 -21.35 10.61
N ASP A 7 -11.85 -20.50 10.42
CA ASP A 7 -10.52 -20.66 11.00
C ASP A 7 -10.33 -19.81 12.27
N GLY A 8 -11.37 -19.09 12.71
CA GLY A 8 -11.37 -18.27 13.92
C GLY A 8 -10.47 -17.03 13.84
N LEU A 9 -10.08 -16.59 12.64
CA LEU A 9 -9.15 -15.47 12.44
C LEU A 9 -9.70 -14.16 13.00
N PHE A 10 -10.98 -13.87 12.83
CA PHE A 10 -11.56 -12.65 13.42
C PHE A 10 -11.56 -12.70 14.95
N ALA A 11 -11.81 -13.88 15.54
CA ALA A 11 -11.76 -14.03 17.00
C ALA A 11 -10.33 -13.80 17.53
N ALA A 12 -9.33 -14.32 16.84
CA ALA A 12 -7.93 -14.07 17.14
C ALA A 12 -7.57 -12.58 17.01
N LEU A 13 -7.99 -11.91 15.93
CA LEU A 13 -7.83 -10.46 15.76
C LEU A 13 -8.46 -9.66 16.91
N ALA A 14 -9.68 -10.02 17.32
CA ALA A 14 -10.37 -9.35 18.42
C ALA A 14 -9.63 -9.51 19.76
N ALA A 15 -8.98 -10.66 19.98
CA ALA A 15 -8.21 -10.93 21.19
C ALA A 15 -6.96 -10.03 21.32
N LEU A 16 -6.43 -9.51 20.21
CA LEU A 16 -5.33 -8.53 20.22
C LEU A 16 -5.74 -7.16 20.77
N LYS A 17 -7.05 -6.89 20.82
CA LYS A 17 -7.63 -5.64 21.34
C LYS A 17 -7.02 -4.38 20.71
N LEU A 18 -6.62 -4.44 19.43
CA LEU A 18 -5.96 -3.32 18.76
C LEU A 18 -6.83 -2.04 18.84
N PRO A 19 -6.24 -0.87 19.16
CA PRO A 19 -6.98 0.37 19.27
C PRO A 19 -7.60 0.79 17.94
N ARG A 20 -8.87 1.20 17.98
CA ARG A 20 -9.59 1.67 16.79
C ARG A 20 -8.93 2.95 16.26
N GLY A 21 -8.90 3.10 14.95
CA GLY A 21 -8.25 4.23 14.28
C GLY A 21 -6.72 4.07 14.14
N GLU A 22 -6.16 2.94 14.57
CA GLU A 22 -4.73 2.65 14.43
C GLU A 22 -4.44 1.36 13.67
N TYR A 23 -5.47 0.67 13.20
CA TYR A 23 -5.30 -0.46 12.31
C TYR A 23 -6.41 -0.54 11.27
N VAL A 24 -6.14 -1.28 10.20
CA VAL A 24 -7.10 -1.64 9.17
C VAL A 24 -6.82 -3.06 8.69
N VAL A 25 -7.89 -3.84 8.49
CA VAL A 25 -7.82 -5.17 7.88
C VAL A 25 -7.84 -5.03 6.37
N CYS A 26 -6.86 -5.63 5.71
CA CYS A 26 -6.57 -5.45 4.30
C CYS A 26 -6.87 -6.73 3.49
N GLY A 27 -6.57 -6.68 2.19
CA GLY A 27 -6.45 -7.88 1.37
C GLY A 27 -7.76 -8.67 1.23
N SER A 28 -7.67 -9.99 1.35
CA SER A 28 -8.76 -10.91 1.00
C SER A 28 -9.96 -10.84 1.97
N ALA A 29 -9.72 -10.48 3.23
CA ALA A 29 -10.74 -10.35 4.25
C ALA A 29 -11.78 -9.26 3.90
N ALA A 30 -11.34 -8.15 3.29
CA ALA A 30 -12.25 -7.10 2.83
C ALA A 30 -13.25 -7.59 1.76
N LEU A 31 -12.87 -8.56 0.93
CA LEU A 31 -13.79 -9.21 -0.01
C LEU A 31 -14.70 -10.21 0.69
N TYR A 32 -14.15 -11.01 1.62
CA TYR A 32 -14.90 -12.02 2.34
C TYR A 32 -16.09 -11.43 3.10
N VAL A 33 -15.86 -10.39 3.90
CA VAL A 33 -16.93 -9.76 4.72
C VAL A 33 -18.01 -9.08 3.88
N ARG A 34 -17.76 -8.85 2.59
CA ARG A 34 -18.71 -8.29 1.63
C ARG A 34 -19.35 -9.36 0.74
N GLY A 35 -19.12 -10.65 1.03
CA GLY A 35 -19.67 -11.76 0.25
C GLY A 35 -19.06 -11.92 -1.16
N LEU A 36 -17.93 -11.26 -1.44
CA LEU A 36 -17.26 -11.33 -2.75
C LEU A 36 -16.26 -12.48 -2.84
N ARG A 37 -15.96 -13.14 -1.72
CA ARG A 37 -15.05 -14.27 -1.63
C ARG A 37 -15.55 -15.24 -0.57
N ALA A 38 -15.60 -16.53 -0.90
CA ALA A 38 -16.17 -17.55 -0.01
C ALA A 38 -15.26 -17.93 1.18
N ARG A 39 -13.94 -17.76 1.04
CA ARG A 39 -12.94 -18.11 2.07
C ARG A 39 -11.74 -17.17 2.02
N MET A 40 -11.12 -16.95 3.17
CA MET A 40 -9.79 -16.33 3.31
C MET A 40 -8.83 -17.35 3.94
N GLY A 41 -7.53 -17.25 3.65
CA GLY A 41 -6.52 -18.14 4.26
C GLY A 41 -5.70 -17.46 5.36
N ASP A 42 -5.78 -16.14 5.42
CA ASP A 42 -5.01 -15.25 6.26
C ASP A 42 -5.75 -13.93 6.48
N LEU A 43 -5.35 -13.20 7.52
CA LEU A 43 -5.66 -11.79 7.70
C LEU A 43 -4.39 -10.96 7.52
N ASP A 44 -4.44 -10.04 6.57
CA ASP A 44 -3.47 -8.95 6.46
C ASP A 44 -3.98 -7.77 7.30
N VAL A 45 -3.17 -7.27 8.23
CA VAL A 45 -3.51 -6.12 9.08
C VAL A 45 -2.45 -5.05 8.93
N LEU A 46 -2.83 -3.86 8.50
CA LEU A 46 -1.95 -2.70 8.51
C LEU A 46 -2.16 -1.93 9.81
N ALA A 47 -1.10 -1.61 10.53
CA ALA A 47 -1.15 -0.97 11.83
C ALA A 47 -0.17 0.22 11.93
N ARG A 48 -0.49 1.16 12.81
CA ARG A 48 0.38 2.28 13.24
C ARG A 48 0.27 2.46 14.76
N GLY A 49 1.06 3.35 15.34
CA GLY A 49 0.90 3.78 16.74
C GLY A 49 0.90 2.62 17.74
N GLU A 50 0.00 2.70 18.73
CA GLU A 50 -0.19 1.71 19.78
C GLU A 50 -0.62 0.35 19.21
N ALA A 51 -1.38 0.30 18.10
CA ALA A 51 -1.69 -0.98 17.44
C ALA A 51 -0.43 -1.71 16.94
N TRP A 52 0.54 -0.96 16.39
CA TRP A 52 1.82 -1.53 15.97
C TRP A 52 2.68 -1.94 17.17
N GLU A 53 2.73 -1.13 18.23
CA GLU A 53 3.43 -1.48 19.47
C GLU A 53 2.92 -2.79 20.08
N ARG A 54 1.61 -3.01 20.06
CA ARG A 54 0.99 -4.28 20.50
C ARG A 54 1.36 -5.44 19.60
N ALA A 55 1.48 -5.22 18.29
CA ALA A 55 1.93 -6.25 17.36
C ALA A 55 3.36 -6.70 17.67
N LEU A 56 4.26 -5.75 18.01
CA LEU A 56 5.65 -6.05 18.40
C LEU A 56 5.75 -6.93 19.66
N ALA A 57 4.72 -6.94 20.53
CA ALA A 57 4.68 -7.84 21.68
C ALA A 57 4.38 -9.30 21.30
N LEU A 58 3.94 -9.58 20.06
CA LEU A 58 3.64 -10.94 19.58
C LEU A 58 4.87 -11.68 19.06
N GLY A 59 5.90 -10.96 18.64
CA GLY A 59 7.08 -11.56 18.02
C GLY A 59 8.06 -10.54 17.45
N ALA A 60 9.22 -11.02 16.99
CA ALA A 60 10.22 -10.19 16.36
C ALA A 60 9.74 -9.69 14.99
N PRO A 61 9.90 -8.39 14.68
CA PRO A 61 9.55 -7.88 13.36
C PRO A 61 10.54 -8.37 12.29
N GLU A 62 10.00 -8.73 11.13
CA GLU A 62 10.74 -9.17 9.94
C GLU A 62 10.46 -8.23 8.77
N ALA A 63 11.35 -8.19 7.77
CA ALA A 63 11.07 -7.45 6.55
C ALA A 63 9.85 -8.04 5.83
N THR A 64 8.99 -7.17 5.27
CA THR A 64 7.90 -7.64 4.40
C THR A 64 8.46 -8.24 3.12
N VAL A 65 7.68 -9.09 2.43
CA VAL A 65 8.07 -9.69 1.14
C VAL A 65 8.36 -8.63 0.07
N SER A 66 7.71 -7.46 0.17
CA SER A 66 7.96 -6.33 -0.74
C SER A 66 9.27 -5.59 -0.43
N GLY A 67 9.92 -5.89 0.70
CA GLY A 67 11.07 -5.13 1.22
C GLY A 67 10.69 -3.74 1.74
N TYR A 68 9.40 -3.43 1.86
CA TYR A 68 8.90 -2.13 2.31
C TYR A 68 8.15 -2.27 3.63
N GLY A 69 8.77 -1.77 4.71
CA GLY A 69 8.25 -1.91 6.06
C GLY A 69 8.62 -3.24 6.72
N LEU A 70 8.03 -3.43 7.89
CA LEU A 70 8.18 -4.59 8.74
C LEU A 70 6.84 -5.28 8.94
N ARG A 71 6.89 -6.58 9.22
CA ARG A 71 5.74 -7.37 9.63
C ARG A 71 6.04 -8.17 10.89
N VAL A 72 5.01 -8.42 11.68
CA VAL A 72 4.99 -9.44 12.73
C VAL A 72 3.93 -10.46 12.37
N VAL A 73 4.28 -11.74 12.47
CA VAL A 73 3.33 -12.85 12.26
C VAL A 73 2.78 -13.27 13.62
N HIS A 74 1.45 -13.42 13.71
CA HIS A 74 0.82 -13.91 14.92
C HIS A 74 1.27 -15.36 15.21
N PRO A 75 1.66 -15.71 16.45
CA PRO A 75 2.35 -16.97 16.74
C PRO A 75 1.49 -18.22 16.51
N THR A 76 0.17 -18.09 16.56
CA THR A 76 -0.77 -19.23 16.52
C THR A 76 -1.94 -19.05 15.56
N ALA A 77 -2.02 -17.94 14.83
CA ALA A 77 -3.12 -17.64 13.92
C ALA A 77 -2.54 -17.11 12.61
N SER A 78 -3.22 -17.36 11.49
CA SER A 78 -2.80 -16.89 10.17
C SER A 78 -3.08 -15.39 10.02
N ILE A 79 -2.39 -14.56 10.81
CA ILE A 79 -2.52 -13.10 10.82
C ILE A 79 -1.13 -12.51 10.65
N GLU A 80 -0.96 -11.70 9.61
CA GLU A 80 0.23 -10.86 9.42
C GLU A 80 -0.12 -9.42 9.73
N ILE A 81 0.65 -8.79 10.62
CA ILE A 81 0.48 -7.38 10.99
C ILE A 81 1.69 -6.62 10.46
N MET A 82 1.48 -5.53 9.72
CA MET A 82 2.55 -4.76 9.08
C MET A 82 2.43 -3.27 9.39
N ASP A 83 3.56 -2.56 9.43
CA ASP A 83 3.61 -1.10 9.65
C ASP A 83 3.39 -0.29 8.37
N ARG A 84 3.62 -0.94 7.21
CA ARG A 84 3.49 -0.35 5.88
C ARG A 84 2.95 -1.37 4.89
N TRP A 85 2.19 -0.86 3.91
CA TRP A 85 1.57 -1.71 2.89
C TRP A 85 2.52 -1.97 1.70
N THR A 86 2.63 -1.02 0.78
CA THR A 86 3.54 -1.05 -0.38
C THR A 86 3.95 0.38 -0.75
N PRO A 87 5.08 0.60 -1.44
CA PRO A 87 5.48 1.93 -1.88
C PRO A 87 4.36 2.68 -2.61
N GLY A 88 4.19 3.97 -2.30
CA GLY A 88 3.13 4.82 -2.87
C GLY A 88 1.78 4.76 -2.15
N TRP A 89 1.66 3.98 -1.07
CA TRP A 89 0.45 3.90 -0.25
C TRP A 89 0.68 4.52 1.13
N SER A 90 -0.14 5.49 1.51
CA SER A 90 -0.09 6.09 2.85
C SER A 90 -0.77 5.18 3.87
N THR A 91 -0.02 4.76 4.89
CA THR A 91 -0.55 3.99 6.03
C THR A 91 -1.68 4.75 6.73
N ASP A 92 -1.45 6.03 7.02
CA ASP A 92 -2.45 6.87 7.69
C ASP A 92 -3.75 6.94 6.90
N ARG A 93 -3.67 7.28 5.61
CA ARG A 93 -4.86 7.34 4.76
C ARG A 93 -5.60 6.02 4.73
N LEU A 94 -4.90 4.89 4.57
CA LEU A 94 -5.54 3.57 4.51
C LEU A 94 -6.29 3.21 5.79
N ILE A 95 -5.78 3.64 6.95
CA ILE A 95 -6.41 3.43 8.25
C ILE A 95 -7.57 4.41 8.45
N ASP A 96 -7.36 5.69 8.19
CA ASP A 96 -8.35 6.76 8.41
C ASP A 96 -9.56 6.64 7.47
N ASP A 97 -9.34 6.16 6.24
CA ASP A 97 -10.40 5.96 5.25
C ASP A 97 -11.18 4.65 5.42
N ALA A 98 -10.81 3.76 6.34
CA ALA A 98 -11.36 2.40 6.40
C ALA A 98 -12.90 2.35 6.51
N ASP A 99 -13.50 1.40 5.78
CA ASP A 99 -14.92 1.06 5.95
C ASP A 99 -15.06 0.21 7.22
N VAL A 100 -15.91 0.64 8.16
CA VAL A 100 -16.15 -0.11 9.40
C VAL A 100 -17.32 -1.06 9.22
N ILE A 101 -17.08 -2.37 9.37
CA ILE A 101 -18.09 -3.42 9.29
C ILE A 101 -18.06 -4.22 10.59
N ASP A 102 -19.19 -4.30 11.30
CA ASP A 102 -19.31 -4.96 12.61
C ASP A 102 -18.25 -4.52 13.64
N GLY A 103 -17.85 -3.26 13.55
CA GLY A 103 -16.86 -2.63 14.42
C GLY A 103 -15.39 -2.91 14.05
N VAL A 104 -15.13 -3.67 12.97
CA VAL A 104 -13.78 -3.91 12.45
C VAL A 104 -13.51 -2.99 11.25
N PRO A 105 -12.38 -2.24 11.24
CA PRO A 105 -12.00 -1.40 10.11
C PRO A 105 -11.43 -2.25 8.96
N PHE A 106 -11.99 -2.11 7.76
CA PHE A 106 -11.53 -2.77 6.54
C PHE A 106 -11.08 -1.76 5.50
N MET A 107 -10.00 -2.08 4.79
CA MET A 107 -9.54 -1.31 3.64
C MET A 107 -10.67 -1.14 2.64
N ARG A 108 -10.88 0.08 2.13
CA ARG A 108 -11.95 0.37 1.16
C ARG A 108 -11.82 -0.55 -0.05
N LEU A 109 -12.95 -1.01 -0.57
CA LEU A 109 -12.93 -1.97 -1.68
C LEU A 109 -12.25 -1.43 -2.95
N GLY A 110 -12.34 -0.11 -3.19
CA GLY A 110 -11.63 0.56 -4.28
C GLY A 110 -10.10 0.53 -4.12
N ASP A 111 -9.60 0.57 -2.89
CA ASP A 111 -8.16 0.46 -2.58
C ASP A 111 -7.68 -0.96 -2.78
N VAL A 112 -8.45 -1.94 -2.29
CA VAL A 112 -8.18 -3.36 -2.53
C VAL A 112 -8.12 -3.66 -4.03
N LEU A 113 -9.06 -3.13 -4.82
CA LEU A 113 -9.05 -3.28 -6.28
C LEU A 113 -7.78 -2.67 -6.92
N ARG A 114 -7.45 -1.43 -6.57
CA ARG A 114 -6.27 -0.74 -7.10
C ARG A 114 -4.98 -1.50 -6.80
N TRP A 115 -4.82 -1.97 -5.56
CA TRP A 115 -3.67 -2.77 -5.16
C TRP A 115 -3.61 -4.11 -5.88
N LYS A 116 -4.72 -4.86 -5.96
CA LYS A 116 -4.75 -6.16 -6.67
C LYS A 116 -4.42 -6.03 -8.15
N ILE A 117 -4.89 -4.97 -8.81
CA ILE A 117 -4.53 -4.66 -10.20
C ILE A 117 -3.02 -4.39 -10.31
N ALA A 118 -2.46 -3.56 -9.42
CA ALA A 118 -1.04 -3.23 -9.45
C ALA A 118 -0.14 -4.43 -9.13
N ALA A 119 -0.56 -5.29 -8.20
CA ALA A 119 0.19 -6.49 -7.83
C ALA A 119 0.18 -7.57 -8.94
N ALA A 120 -0.85 -7.58 -9.80
CA ALA A 120 -0.96 -8.43 -10.98
C ALA A 120 -0.69 -9.93 -10.74
N ARG A 121 -1.05 -10.46 -9.55
CA ARG A 121 -0.80 -11.86 -9.19
C ARG A 121 -1.91 -12.75 -9.74
N PRO A 122 -1.60 -13.97 -10.23
CA PRO A 122 -2.62 -14.89 -10.75
C PRO A 122 -3.78 -15.16 -9.77
N LYS A 123 -3.48 -15.25 -8.46
CA LYS A 123 -4.50 -15.48 -7.42
C LYS A 123 -5.51 -14.33 -7.25
N ASP A 124 -5.17 -13.12 -7.69
CA ASP A 124 -5.99 -11.92 -7.52
C ASP A 124 -6.99 -11.71 -8.67
N HIS A 125 -6.88 -12.45 -9.79
CA HIS A 125 -7.73 -12.24 -10.96
C HIS A 125 -9.23 -12.42 -10.66
N ALA A 126 -9.59 -13.45 -9.89
CA ALA A 126 -10.97 -13.70 -9.50
C ALA A 126 -11.52 -12.60 -8.58
N ASP A 127 -10.69 -12.12 -7.64
CA ASP A 127 -11.04 -11.03 -6.73
C ASP A 127 -11.28 -9.71 -7.50
N VAL A 128 -10.41 -9.38 -8.45
CA VAL A 128 -10.56 -8.20 -9.32
C VAL A 128 -11.85 -8.29 -10.14
N ALA A 129 -12.15 -9.46 -10.70
CA ALA A 129 -13.37 -9.68 -11.47
C ALA A 129 -14.63 -9.51 -10.61
N ALA A 130 -14.64 -10.06 -9.39
CA ALA A 130 -15.76 -9.93 -8.46
C ALA A 130 -16.03 -8.47 -8.07
N ILE A 131 -14.99 -7.70 -7.74
CA ILE A 131 -15.15 -6.28 -7.40
C ILE A 131 -15.67 -5.48 -8.60
N ARG A 132 -15.11 -5.70 -9.80
CA ARG A 132 -15.59 -5.04 -11.02
C ARG A 132 -17.03 -5.41 -11.34
N HIS A 133 -17.42 -6.66 -11.11
CA HIS A 133 -18.79 -7.09 -11.31
C HIS A 133 -19.76 -6.37 -10.36
N LEU A 134 -19.43 -6.31 -9.06
CA LEU A 134 -20.21 -5.55 -8.07
C LEU A 134 -20.37 -4.09 -8.50
N TYR A 135 -19.27 -3.45 -8.92
CA TYR A 135 -19.31 -2.06 -9.38
C TYR A 135 -20.27 -1.86 -10.57
N ARG A 136 -20.25 -2.76 -11.55
CA ARG A 136 -21.18 -2.71 -12.70
C ARG A 136 -22.64 -2.87 -12.26
N ILE A 137 -22.92 -3.79 -11.35
CA ILE A 137 -24.29 -3.96 -10.81
C ILE A 137 -24.73 -2.66 -10.13
N TRP A 138 -23.87 -2.06 -9.32
CA TRP A 138 -24.21 -0.87 -8.54
C TRP A 138 -24.37 0.40 -9.38
N THR A 139 -23.59 0.53 -10.45
CA THR A 139 -23.60 1.74 -11.31
C THR A 139 -24.44 1.62 -12.58
N GLY A 140 -24.83 0.40 -12.97
CA GLY A 140 -25.43 0.14 -14.27
C GLY A 140 -24.49 0.35 -15.48
N ALA A 141 -23.19 0.57 -15.25
CA ALA A 141 -22.24 0.93 -16.30
C ALA A 141 -21.62 -0.29 -17.03
N ALA A 142 -21.38 -0.15 -18.34
CA ALA A 142 -20.76 -1.14 -19.22
C ALA A 142 -19.30 -0.79 -19.63
N ALA A 143 -18.40 -0.50 -18.66
CA ALA A 143 -16.91 -0.43 -18.71
C ALA A 143 -16.16 0.51 -19.71
N PRO A 144 -14.88 0.93 -19.43
CA PRO A 144 -14.03 0.60 -18.28
C PRO A 144 -13.61 1.80 -17.40
N LEU A 145 -13.34 1.51 -16.12
CA LEU A 145 -12.65 2.40 -15.17
C LEU A 145 -11.13 2.21 -15.29
N SER A 146 -10.43 3.21 -15.83
CA SER A 146 -8.98 3.34 -15.68
C SER A 146 -8.64 3.81 -14.25
N PRO A 147 -7.50 3.39 -13.66
CA PRO A 147 -7.07 3.96 -12.40
C PRO A 147 -6.69 5.44 -12.59
N PRO A 148 -6.95 6.34 -11.63
CA PRO A 148 -6.35 7.66 -11.64
C PRO A 148 -4.83 7.51 -11.52
N VAL A 149 -4.11 8.03 -12.51
CA VAL A 149 -2.65 8.21 -12.46
C VAL A 149 -2.33 9.11 -11.27
N PRO A 150 -1.30 8.83 -10.44
CA PRO A 150 -0.87 9.76 -9.41
C PRO A 150 -0.49 11.09 -10.07
N ALA A 151 -0.95 12.22 -9.52
CA ALA A 151 -0.53 13.53 -9.99
C ALA A 151 1.00 13.61 -9.91
N ALA A 152 1.65 13.75 -11.07
CA ALA A 152 3.07 14.06 -11.13
C ALA A 152 3.27 15.39 -10.40
N GLN A 153 3.94 15.35 -9.24
CA GLN A 153 4.46 16.58 -8.64
C GLN A 153 5.49 17.16 -9.61
N GLY A 154 5.32 18.44 -9.91
CA GLY A 154 5.95 19.13 -11.03
C GLY A 154 7.46 18.96 -11.07
N LEU A 155 7.95 18.37 -12.17
CA LEU A 155 9.29 18.66 -12.65
C LEU A 155 9.24 20.07 -13.24
N GLY A 156 9.80 21.02 -12.48
CA GLY A 156 10.03 22.38 -12.96
C GLY A 156 10.82 22.34 -14.27
N GLN A 157 10.32 23.06 -15.26
CA GLN A 157 11.09 23.39 -16.45
C GLN A 157 12.28 24.27 -16.03
N PRO A 158 13.53 23.94 -16.39
CA PRO A 158 14.57 24.95 -16.38
C PRO A 158 14.36 25.91 -17.57
N ALA A 159 14.42 27.19 -17.23
CA ALA A 159 14.21 28.32 -18.12
C ALA A 159 15.17 28.34 -19.33
N ALA A 160 14.66 28.84 -20.45
CA ALA A 160 15.43 29.25 -21.60
C ALA A 160 16.45 30.33 -21.20
N VAL A 161 17.71 30.15 -21.59
CA VAL A 161 18.75 31.17 -21.53
C VAL A 161 19.01 31.63 -22.96
N GLU A 162 18.56 32.83 -23.29
CA GLU A 162 19.02 33.59 -24.46
C GLU A 162 19.71 34.87 -23.99
N GLY A 163 20.91 35.14 -24.53
CA GLY A 163 21.61 36.41 -24.33
C GLY A 163 23.14 36.34 -24.48
N THR A 164 23.64 36.25 -25.72
CA THR A 164 25.02 36.59 -26.14
C THR A 164 25.10 38.11 -26.49
N PRO A 165 26.21 38.77 -26.93
CA PRO A 165 27.67 38.52 -26.85
C PRO A 165 28.53 39.78 -26.46
N ALA A 166 29.84 39.59 -26.26
CA ALA A 166 30.99 40.43 -26.66
C ALA A 166 32.23 39.91 -25.90
N GLY A 167 33.42 39.63 -26.43
CA GLY A 167 34.20 40.27 -27.50
C GLY A 167 35.53 40.73 -26.86
N GLY A 168 36.69 40.21 -27.31
CA GLY A 168 38.00 40.71 -26.88
C GLY A 168 39.16 39.69 -26.95
N GLU A 169 40.01 39.87 -27.96
CA GLU A 169 41.28 39.18 -28.31
C GLU A 169 42.34 39.18 -27.18
N ASP A 170 43.05 38.06 -26.96
CA ASP A 170 44.39 37.66 -27.48
C ASP A 170 45.57 38.08 -26.58
N VAL A 171 46.61 37.23 -26.62
CA VAL A 171 48.05 37.49 -26.43
C VAL A 171 48.75 36.70 -25.28
N ARG A 172 49.32 35.56 -25.73
CA ARG A 172 50.70 35.04 -25.48
C ARG A 172 51.09 34.46 -24.10
N ARG A 173 51.41 33.15 -24.08
CA ARG A 173 52.77 32.51 -24.11
C ARG A 173 52.78 31.14 -23.40
N VAL A 174 53.12 30.08 -24.16
CA VAL A 174 53.78 28.84 -23.68
C VAL A 174 55.30 29.11 -23.59
N PRO A 175 56.19 28.35 -22.89
CA PRO A 175 56.20 26.87 -22.75
C PRO A 175 56.75 26.27 -21.41
N GLY A 176 56.71 24.93 -21.30
CA GLY A 176 57.63 24.11 -20.46
C GLY A 176 56.95 23.26 -19.38
N VAL A 177 56.75 21.93 -19.55
CA VAL A 177 57.70 20.82 -19.18
C VAL A 177 57.85 20.70 -17.64
N ARG A 178 57.64 19.59 -16.92
CA ARG A 178 57.80 18.14 -17.16
C ARG A 178 57.03 17.32 -16.08
N LEU A 179 56.99 16.01 -16.32
CA LEU A 179 56.45 14.88 -15.54
C LEU A 179 57.13 14.59 -14.18
N SER A 180 56.46 13.71 -13.41
CA SER A 180 56.87 12.89 -12.25
C SER A 180 56.61 13.53 -10.87
N ASP A 181 56.04 12.84 -9.88
CA ASP A 181 56.23 11.43 -9.47
C ASP A 181 54.93 10.61 -9.28
#